data_AF-A0A959HJB4-F1
#
_entry.id   AF-A0A959HJB4-F1
#
_cell.length_a   1.000
_cell.length_b   1.000
_cell.length_c   1.000
_cell.angle_alpha   90.00
_cell.angle_beta   90.00
_cell.angle_gamma   90.00
#
_symmetry.space_group_name_H-M   'P 1'
#
loop_
_entity.id
_entity.type
_entity.pdbx_description
1 polymer ?
#
loop_
_entity_poly.entity_id
_entity_poly.type
_entity_poly.pdbx_seq_one_letter_code
_entity_poly.pdbx_strand_id
1 'polypeptide(L)'
;LGGARAGLVIGDRTIGLEERFPYVYDLGEAWLQFTGLPFVFAAWVSTRPLEPEFTTAFNRAMQQGIAHIPELMYLLPSPHPSFDLEEYFTRFISYELDARKRKALARFLEAVGHRRVQAGLAL
;
A
#
# COMPACT_ATOMS: atom_id res chain seq x y z
N LEU A 1 9.16 9.85 -16.95
CA LEU A 1 8.71 8.59 -17.58
C LEU A 1 9.35 8.52 -18.97
N GLY A 2 10.02 7.41 -19.32
CA GLY A 2 10.84 7.31 -20.55
C GLY A 2 10.42 6.21 -21.53
N GLY A 3 9.36 5.44 -21.23
CA GLY A 3 8.83 4.44 -22.15
C GLY A 3 7.91 5.07 -23.21
N ALA A 4 7.81 4.43 -24.39
CA ALA A 4 7.06 4.96 -25.53
C ALA A 4 5.57 4.56 -25.56
N ARG A 5 5.10 3.68 -24.65
CA ARG A 5 3.74 3.11 -24.72
C ARG A 5 2.94 3.18 -23.42
N ALA A 6 3.52 2.77 -22.30
CA ALA A 6 2.89 2.78 -20.99
C ALA A 6 3.96 2.86 -19.89
N GLY A 7 3.54 3.20 -18.67
CA GLY A 7 4.40 3.20 -17.49
C GLY A 7 3.67 2.70 -16.25
N LEU A 8 4.36 1.91 -15.44
CA LEU A 8 3.96 1.60 -14.07
C LEU A 8 4.65 2.59 -13.15
N VAL A 9 3.87 3.35 -12.37
CA VAL A 9 4.37 4.37 -11.47
C VAL A 9 3.83 4.10 -10.07
N ILE A 10 4.69 4.29 -9.07
CA ILE A 10 4.38 4.10 -7.64
C ILE A 10 5.01 5.21 -6.80
N GLY A 11 4.43 5.43 -5.62
CA GLY A 11 4.82 6.49 -4.68
C GLY A 11 4.48 7.88 -5.19
N ASP A 12 5.05 8.91 -4.57
CA ASP A 12 4.68 10.33 -4.80
C ASP A 12 4.79 10.77 -6.27
N ARG A 13 5.56 10.05 -7.08
CA ARG A 13 5.67 10.27 -8.54
C ARG A 13 4.35 10.06 -9.29
N THR A 14 3.34 9.44 -8.69
CA THR A 14 2.01 9.27 -9.29
C THR A 14 1.17 10.54 -9.21
N ILE A 15 1.48 11.44 -8.28
CA ILE A 15 0.67 12.62 -7.97
C ILE A 15 0.73 13.61 -9.13
N GLY A 16 -0.42 14.02 -9.66
CA GLY A 16 -0.55 14.93 -10.80
C GLY A 16 -0.32 14.28 -12.17
N LEU A 17 -0.14 12.96 -12.25
CA LEU A 17 0.02 12.27 -13.54
C LEU A 17 -1.28 12.14 -14.31
N GLU A 18 -2.41 12.14 -13.62
CA GLU A 18 -3.77 12.19 -14.16
C GLU A 18 -4.00 13.42 -15.03
N GLU A 19 -3.32 14.54 -14.76
CA GLU A 19 -3.37 15.74 -15.58
C GLU A 19 -2.45 15.66 -16.83
N ARG A 20 -1.48 14.73 -16.82
CA ARG A 20 -0.43 14.62 -17.83
C ARG A 20 -0.73 13.57 -18.91
N PHE A 21 -1.53 12.55 -18.61
CA PHE A 21 -1.79 11.44 -19.52
C PHE A 21 -3.29 11.22 -19.75
N PRO A 22 -3.71 10.93 -20.99
CA PRO A 22 -5.13 10.73 -21.31
C PRO A 22 -5.73 9.44 -20.72
N TYR A 23 -4.88 8.51 -20.27
CA TYR A 23 -5.30 7.24 -19.68
C TYR A 23 -4.48 6.97 -18.43
N VAL A 24 -5.15 6.89 -17.28
CA VAL A 24 -4.58 6.53 -15.99
C VAL A 24 -5.44 5.45 -15.38
N TYR A 25 -4.81 4.38 -14.89
CA TYR A 25 -5.49 3.23 -14.30
C TYR A 25 -4.94 3.02 -12.89
N ASP A 26 -5.82 3.09 -11.90
CA ASP A 26 -5.49 2.72 -10.52
C ASP A 26 -5.54 1.19 -10.37
N LEU A 27 -4.42 0.59 -10.01
CA LEU A 27 -4.31 -0.86 -9.85
C LEU A 27 -4.98 -1.39 -8.58
N GLY A 28 -5.11 -0.56 -7.54
CA GLY A 28 -5.91 -0.86 -6.36
C GLY A 28 -7.40 -0.87 -6.69
N GLU A 29 -7.87 0.09 -7.48
CA GLU A 29 -9.25 0.10 -7.98
C GLU A 29 -9.52 -1.11 -8.88
N ALA A 30 -8.65 -1.38 -9.85
CA ALA A 30 -8.80 -2.54 -10.74
C ALA A 30 -8.80 -3.86 -9.96
N TRP A 31 -7.99 -3.98 -8.90
CA TRP A 31 -8.02 -5.13 -8.00
C TRP A 31 -9.34 -5.26 -7.24
N LEU A 32 -9.86 -4.14 -6.72
CA LEU A 32 -11.15 -4.12 -6.03
C LEU A 32 -12.28 -4.52 -6.97
N GLN A 33 -12.29 -4.03 -8.20
CA GLN A 33 -13.27 -4.42 -9.22
C GLN A 33 -13.15 -5.90 -9.60
N PHE A 34 -11.93 -6.43 -9.72
CA PHE A 34 -11.67 -7.83 -10.08
C PHE A 34 -12.03 -8.82 -8.97
N THR A 35 -11.71 -8.51 -7.71
CA THR A 35 -11.79 -9.47 -6.59
C THR A 35 -12.87 -9.17 -5.57
N GLY A 36 -13.40 -7.94 -5.56
CA GLY A 36 -14.24 -7.41 -4.49
C GLY A 36 -13.48 -7.20 -3.17
N LEU A 37 -12.16 -7.36 -3.13
CA LEU A 37 -11.34 -7.26 -1.91
C LEU A 37 -10.46 -6.01 -1.93
N PRO A 38 -10.13 -5.42 -0.77
CA PRO A 38 -9.14 -4.34 -0.71
C PRO A 38 -7.76 -4.85 -1.16
N PHE A 39 -6.84 -3.95 -1.49
CA PHE A 39 -5.45 -4.32 -1.77
C PHE A 39 -4.55 -4.03 -0.55
N VAL A 40 -3.60 -4.93 -0.26
CA VAL A 40 -2.62 -4.73 0.83
C VAL A 40 -1.29 -4.34 0.20
N PHE A 41 -0.97 -3.04 0.25
CA PHE A 41 0.27 -2.50 -0.31
C PHE A 41 1.50 -2.79 0.55
N ALA A 42 1.35 -2.77 1.88
CA ALA A 42 2.44 -2.98 2.82
C ALA A 42 1.93 -3.62 4.12
N ALA A 43 2.79 -4.39 4.78
CA ALA A 43 2.58 -4.95 6.10
C ALA A 43 3.91 -5.10 6.83
N TRP A 44 3.89 -4.92 8.16
CA TRP A 44 5.02 -5.30 9.01
C TRP A 44 4.99 -6.81 9.24
N VAL A 45 6.07 -7.49 8.84
CA VAL A 45 6.16 -8.96 8.87
C VAL A 45 7.46 -9.40 9.54
N SER A 46 7.41 -10.53 10.24
CA SER A 46 8.59 -11.19 10.82
C SER A 46 8.64 -12.64 10.36
N THR A 47 9.84 -13.15 10.09
CA THR A 47 10.09 -14.57 9.80
C THR A 47 10.27 -15.41 11.05
N ARG A 48 10.26 -14.77 12.23
CA ARG A 48 10.42 -15.40 13.54
C ARG A 48 9.34 -14.90 14.50
N PRO A 49 8.95 -15.70 15.51
CA PRO A 49 8.15 -15.18 16.61
C PRO A 49 8.82 -13.95 17.22
N LEU A 50 8.01 -12.95 17.57
CA LEU A 50 8.44 -11.76 18.30
C LEU A 50 7.95 -11.87 19.74
N GLU A 51 8.74 -11.35 20.68
CA GLU A 51 8.36 -11.31 22.08
C GLU A 51 7.04 -10.51 22.27
N PRO A 52 6.13 -10.95 23.15
CA PRO A 52 4.86 -10.26 23.40
C PRO A 52 5.05 -8.80 23.83
N GLU A 53 6.07 -8.52 24.63
CA GLU A 53 6.40 -7.18 25.13
C GLU A 53 6.80 -6.26 23.97
N PHE A 54 7.63 -6.75 23.05
CA PHE A 54 7.99 -6.01 21.84
C PHE A 54 6.76 -5.70 21.00
N THR A 55 5.93 -6.71 20.73
CA THR A 55 4.74 -6.54 19.89
C THR A 55 3.77 -5.53 20.51
N THR A 56 3.61 -5.56 21.83
CA THR A 56 2.77 -4.60 22.57
C THR A 56 3.33 -3.19 22.50
N ALA A 57 4.64 -3.00 22.70
CA ALA A 57 5.29 -1.70 22.60
C ALA A 57 5.23 -1.13 21.18
N PHE A 58 5.49 -1.97 20.17
CA PHE A 58 5.44 -1.60 18.76
C PHE A 58 4.03 -1.17 18.34
N ASN A 59 3.01 -1.97 18.66
CA ASN A 59 1.62 -1.62 18.33
C ASN A 59 1.18 -0.31 18.99
N ARG A 60 1.62 -0.05 20.23
CA ARG A 60 1.37 1.23 20.91
C ARG A 60 2.04 2.39 20.17
N ALA A 61 3.30 2.25 19.77
CA ALA A 61 4.01 3.28 18.99
C ALA A 61 3.30 3.57 17.65
N MET A 62 2.85 2.53 16.94
CA MET A 62 2.08 2.69 15.69
C MET A 62 0.75 3.41 15.92
N GLN A 63 0.00 3.05 16.97
CA GLN A 63 -1.24 3.73 17.33
C GLN A 63 -1.02 5.20 17.66
N GLN A 64 0.06 5.52 18.39
CA GLN A 64 0.43 6.91 18.69
C GLN A 64 0.72 7.68 17.39
N GLY A 65 1.49 7.10 16.45
CA GLY A 65 1.74 7.75 15.16
C GLY A 65 0.46 8.06 14.37
N ILE A 66 -0.50 7.13 14.35
CA ILE A 66 -1.79 7.32 13.68
C ILE A 66 -2.63 8.39 14.38
N ALA A 67 -2.66 8.38 15.72
CA ALA A 67 -3.41 9.36 16.50
C ALA A 67 -2.91 10.81 16.30
N HIS A 68 -1.64 10.98 15.92
CA HIS A 68 -1.02 12.28 15.68
C HIS A 68 -0.89 12.65 14.20
N ILE A 69 -1.66 12.00 13.31
CA ILE A 69 -1.75 12.40 11.90
C ILE A 69 -2.16 13.89 11.74
N PRO A 70 -3.11 14.43 12.52
CA PRO A 70 -3.46 15.86 12.41
C PRO A 70 -2.26 16.79 12.62
N GLU A 71 -1.38 16.49 13.57
CA GLU A 71 -0.17 17.26 13.82
C GLU A 71 0.87 17.08 12.71
N LEU A 72 0.99 15.86 12.17
CA LEU A 72 1.93 15.53 11.10
C LEU A 72 1.70 16.39 9.84
N MET A 73 0.46 16.74 9.55
CA MET A 73 0.10 17.56 8.39
C MET A 73 0.71 18.96 8.40
N TYR A 74 1.01 19.51 9.59
CA TYR A 74 1.69 20.80 9.70
C TYR A 74 3.21 20.71 9.48
N LEU A 75 3.77 19.50 9.53
CA LEU A 75 5.21 19.25 9.44
C LEU A 75 5.63 18.79 8.05
N LEU A 76 4.74 18.14 7.32
CA LEU A 76 5.03 17.60 5.99
C LEU A 76 4.67 18.62 4.89
N PRO A 77 5.60 18.90 3.96
CA PRO A 77 5.23 19.64 2.76
C PRO A 77 4.33 18.77 1.87
N SER A 78 3.30 19.38 1.27
CA SER A 78 2.54 18.67 0.25
C SER A 78 3.43 18.43 -0.98
N PRO A 79 3.50 17.20 -1.53
CA PRO A 79 4.32 16.87 -2.69
C PRO A 79 3.84 17.55 -3.98
N HIS A 80 2.58 18.02 -4.02
CA HIS A 80 2.00 18.72 -5.15
C HIS A 80 0.88 19.67 -4.69
N PRO A 81 0.67 20.85 -5.33
CA PRO A 81 -0.38 21.79 -4.91
C PRO A 81 -1.80 21.21 -4.85
N SER A 82 -2.11 20.21 -5.68
CA SER A 82 -3.42 19.54 -5.69
C SER A 82 -3.52 18.31 -4.77
N PHE A 83 -2.45 17.97 -4.06
CA PHE A 83 -2.44 16.79 -3.18
C PHE A 83 -2.89 17.14 -1.78
N ASP A 84 -4.02 16.55 -1.38
CA ASP A 84 -4.58 16.66 -0.03
C ASP A 84 -3.95 15.60 0.89
N LEU A 85 -3.00 16.05 1.73
CA LEU A 85 -2.35 15.20 2.72
C LEU A 85 -3.33 14.66 3.77
N GLU A 86 -4.33 15.48 4.17
CA GLU A 86 -5.31 15.08 5.17
C GLU A 86 -6.13 13.91 4.67
N GLU A 87 -6.72 14.07 3.48
CA GLU A 87 -7.56 13.06 2.86
C GLU A 87 -6.76 11.78 2.61
N TYR A 88 -5.50 11.90 2.15
CA TYR A 88 -4.65 10.74 1.93
C TYR A 88 -4.42 9.92 3.20
N PHE A 89 -3.96 10.56 4.29
CA PHE A 89 -3.63 9.85 5.52
C PHE A 89 -4.86 9.42 6.33
N THR A 90 -6.00 10.10 6.21
CA THR A 90 -7.19 9.80 7.03
C THR A 90 -8.26 8.97 6.31
N ARG A 91 -8.36 9.08 4.98
CA ARG A 91 -9.42 8.42 4.19
C ARG A 91 -8.91 7.36 3.21
N PHE A 92 -7.72 7.54 2.61
CA PHE A 92 -7.22 6.59 1.61
C PHE A 92 -6.33 5.49 2.19
N ILE A 93 -5.65 5.74 3.32
CA ILE A 93 -4.89 4.70 4.01
C ILE A 93 -5.76 4.00 5.06
N SER A 94 -5.85 2.67 4.97
CA SER A 94 -6.48 1.83 5.99
C SER A 94 -5.42 1.02 6.73
N TYR A 95 -5.05 1.48 7.93
CA TYR A 95 -3.89 0.99 8.68
C TYR A 95 -4.06 -0.40 9.32
N GLU A 96 -5.26 -0.72 9.79
CA GLU A 96 -5.49 -1.99 10.49
C GLU A 96 -5.53 -3.16 9.50
N LEU A 97 -4.69 -4.19 9.73
CA LEU A 97 -4.71 -5.44 8.98
C LEU A 97 -5.83 -6.37 9.48
N ASP A 98 -7.06 -5.98 9.15
CA ASP A 98 -8.29 -6.71 9.50
C ASP A 98 -8.45 -8.05 8.74
N ALA A 99 -9.50 -8.80 9.07
CA ALA A 99 -9.79 -10.10 8.46
C ALA A 99 -10.02 -10.03 6.94
N ARG A 100 -10.65 -8.96 6.42
CA ARG A 100 -10.90 -8.79 4.99
C ARG A 100 -9.61 -8.51 4.24
N LYS A 101 -8.70 -7.71 4.80
CA LYS A 101 -7.36 -7.46 4.25
C LYS A 101 -6.47 -8.70 4.33
N ARG A 102 -6.57 -9.52 5.38
CA ARG A 102 -5.89 -10.83 5.43
C ARG A 102 -6.38 -11.78 4.35
N LYS A 103 -7.69 -11.84 4.10
CA LYS A 103 -8.28 -12.59 2.98
C LYS A 103 -7.77 -12.07 1.63
N ALA A 104 -7.69 -10.75 1.46
CA ALA A 104 -7.16 -10.14 0.26
C ALA A 104 -5.68 -10.49 0.01
N LEU A 105 -4.84 -10.40 1.05
CA LEU A 105 -3.44 -10.78 0.97
C LEU A 105 -3.27 -12.26 0.58
N ALA A 106 -4.04 -13.16 1.20
CA ALA A 106 -4.04 -14.57 0.82
C ALA A 106 -4.42 -14.78 -0.64
N ARG A 107 -5.47 -14.09 -1.13
CA ARG A 107 -5.91 -14.15 -2.53
C ARG A 107 -4.83 -13.66 -3.51
N PHE A 108 -4.12 -12.59 -3.16
CA PHE A 108 -3.01 -12.08 -3.95
C PHE A 108 -1.85 -13.10 -4.00
N LEU A 109 -1.46 -13.64 -2.84
CA LEU A 109 -0.38 -14.64 -2.72
C LEU A 109 -0.68 -15.92 -3.49
N GLU A 110 -1.92 -16.38 -3.48
CA GLU A 110 -2.38 -17.51 -4.31
C GLU A 110 -2.19 -17.20 -5.80
N ALA A 111 -2.69 -16.04 -6.27
CA ALA A 111 -2.62 -15.65 -7.68
C ALA A 111 -1.17 -15.50 -8.21
N VAL A 112 -0.24 -15.05 -7.37
CA VAL A 112 1.20 -14.99 -7.74
C VAL A 112 1.90 -16.35 -7.53
N GLY A 113 1.46 -17.14 -6.56
CA GLY A 113 1.99 -18.47 -6.26
C GLY A 113 1.71 -19.50 -7.36
N HIS A 114 0.58 -19.38 -8.06
CA HIS A 114 0.29 -20.14 -9.29
C HIS A 114 1.27 -19.84 -10.44
N ARG A 115 2.07 -18.77 -10.33
CA ARG A 115 3.14 -18.39 -11.26
C ARG A 115 4.55 -18.67 -10.69
N ARG A 116 4.72 -19.75 -9.92
CA ARG A 116 6.07 -20.31 -9.75
C ARG A 116 6.58 -20.77 -11.11
N VAL A 117 7.52 -19.99 -11.62
CA VAL A 117 8.33 -20.22 -12.80
C VAL A 117 8.79 -21.68 -12.86
N GLN A 118 8.58 -22.33 -13.99
CA GLN A 118 9.43 -23.42 -14.48
C GLN A 118 10.84 -22.87 -14.75
N ALA A 119 11.54 -22.47 -13.69
CA ALA A 119 12.97 -22.23 -13.63
C ALA A 119 13.36 -22.92 -12.34
N GLY A 120 13.75 -24.18 -12.39
CA GLY A 120 15.10 -24.52 -12.80
C GLY A 120 15.95 -24.55 -11.53
N LEU A 121 16.02 -25.75 -10.94
CA LEU A 121 17.09 -26.34 -10.12
C LEU A 121 17.94 -25.47 -9.16
N ALA A 122 18.23 -26.11 -8.01
CA ALA A 122 19.32 -25.83 -7.03
C ALA A 122 19.10 -24.62 -6.12
N LEU A 123 19.14 -24.71 -4.79
CA LEU A 123 19.45 -25.76 -3.80
C LEU A 123 18.56 -25.51 -2.57
#